data_AF-A0A8S9GWG9-F1
#
_entry.id   AF-A0A8S9GWG9-F1
#
_cell.length_a   1.000
_cell.length_b   1.000
_cell.length_c   1.000
_cell.angle_alpha   90.00
_cell.angle_beta   90.00
_cell.angle_gamma   90.00
#
_symmetry.space_group_name_H-M   'P 1'
#
loop_
_entity.id
_entity.type
_entity.pdbx_description
1 polymer ?
#
loop_
_entity_poly.entity_id
_entity_poly.type
_entity_poly.pdbx_seq_one_letter_code
_entity_poly.pdbx_strand_id
1 'polypeptide(L)'
;MSSSLGMNNHTETKSRSFWEARNVKKYGQLMDVDMLLIDKQINEVRGLLGPLTKKSSEYCSDAAIARYLAARNGHVKKATKMLKETLKWRTQYKPEEIRWEHISREAETGKIYRANCTDKYGRPVLVMRPSCQVWCLKFLIPSS
;
A
#
# COMPACT_ATOMS: atom_id res chain seq x y z
N MET A 1 31.14 -12.92 -3.43
CA MET A 1 30.54 -12.92 -2.08
C MET A 1 29.24 -12.13 -2.15
N SER A 2 28.13 -12.82 -2.41
CA SER A 2 26.82 -12.18 -2.53
C SER A 2 26.25 -11.99 -1.12
N SER A 3 26.09 -10.74 -0.68
CA SER A 3 25.45 -10.43 0.61
C SER A 3 23.94 -10.58 0.46
N SER A 4 23.40 -11.67 0.98
CA SER A 4 21.96 -11.83 1.20
C SER A 4 21.52 -10.90 2.33
N LEU A 5 20.90 -9.76 1.99
CA LEU A 5 20.17 -8.93 2.93
C LEU A 5 18.91 -9.69 3.39
N GLY A 6 19.02 -10.33 4.54
CA GLY A 6 17.90 -10.96 5.24
C GLY A 6 16.82 -9.93 5.54
N MET A 7 15.60 -10.20 5.08
CA MET A 7 14.41 -9.46 5.49
C MET A 7 14.09 -9.83 6.95
N ASN A 8 13.93 -8.82 7.82
CA ASN A 8 13.75 -9.00 9.25
C ASN A 8 12.37 -9.59 9.62
N ASN A 9 12.35 -10.64 10.45
CA ASN A 9 11.18 -11.40 10.96
C ASN A 9 9.99 -10.56 11.50
N HIS A 10 10.21 -9.28 11.84
CA HIS A 10 9.19 -8.38 12.37
C HIS A 10 8.21 -7.87 11.29
N THR A 11 8.65 -7.70 10.04
CA THR A 11 7.79 -7.26 8.94
C THR A 11 6.86 -8.38 8.49
N GLU A 12 7.37 -9.61 8.44
CA GLU A 12 6.65 -10.82 8.07
C GLU A 12 5.47 -11.09 9.02
N THR A 13 5.68 -10.95 10.32
CA THR A 13 4.66 -11.13 11.37
C THR A 13 3.50 -10.12 11.26
N LYS A 14 3.80 -8.86 10.89
CA LYS A 14 2.76 -7.82 10.69
C LYS A 14 1.94 -8.02 9.43
N SER A 15 2.54 -8.49 8.34
CA SER A 15 1.80 -8.83 7.12
C SER A 15 0.89 -10.04 7.30
N ARG A 16 1.34 -11.04 8.08
CA ARG A 16 0.57 -12.25 8.41
C ARG A 16 -0.68 -11.92 9.22
N SER A 17 -0.52 -11.17 10.32
CA SER A 17 -1.62 -10.70 11.17
C SER A 17 -2.64 -9.80 10.44
N PHE A 18 -2.20 -8.96 9.51
CA PHE A 18 -3.09 -8.12 8.70
C PHE A 18 -3.97 -8.93 7.73
N TRP A 19 -3.42 -10.02 7.17
CA TRP A 19 -4.16 -10.96 6.34
C TRP A 19 -5.13 -11.82 7.18
N GLU A 20 -4.65 -12.35 8.30
CA GLU A 20 -5.42 -13.15 9.25
C GLU A 20 -6.64 -12.36 9.76
N ALA A 21 -6.46 -11.12 10.23
CA ALA A 21 -7.56 -10.30 10.78
C ALA A 21 -8.67 -9.98 9.75
N ARG A 22 -8.37 -10.01 8.44
CA ARG A 22 -9.35 -9.80 7.37
C ARG A 22 -10.10 -11.08 7.00
N ASN A 23 -9.43 -12.24 7.06
CA ASN A 23 -10.00 -13.54 6.71
C ASN A 23 -10.75 -14.20 7.88
N VAL A 24 -10.45 -13.84 9.14
CA VAL A 24 -11.12 -14.37 10.35
C VAL A 24 -12.65 -14.20 10.31
N LYS A 25 -13.18 -13.16 9.66
CA LYS A 25 -14.64 -12.93 9.63
C LYS A 25 -15.42 -13.78 8.64
N LYS A 26 -14.78 -14.43 7.66
CA LYS A 26 -15.53 -15.11 6.59
C LYS A 26 -15.76 -16.61 6.87
N TYR A 27 -14.90 -17.28 7.65
CA TYR A 27 -14.97 -18.75 7.82
C TYR A 27 -14.47 -19.32 9.17
N GLY A 28 -14.36 -18.54 10.25
CA GLY A 28 -14.36 -19.07 11.64
C GLY A 28 -13.26 -20.06 12.09
N GLN A 29 -12.31 -20.47 11.24
CA GLN A 29 -11.27 -21.45 11.57
C GLN A 29 -9.94 -21.05 10.90
N LEU A 30 -8.86 -21.03 11.67
CA LEU A 30 -7.49 -20.80 11.20
C LEU A 30 -7.12 -21.90 10.20
N MET A 31 -6.89 -21.53 8.94
CA MET A 31 -6.55 -22.48 7.88
C MET A 31 -5.07 -22.35 7.51
N ASP A 32 -4.25 -23.33 7.92
CA ASP A 32 -2.87 -23.51 7.41
C ASP A 32 -2.82 -23.71 5.88
N VAL A 33 -3.95 -24.08 5.27
CA VAL A 33 -4.12 -24.31 3.83
C VAL A 33 -4.12 -23.01 3.00
N ASP A 34 -4.39 -21.85 3.62
CA ASP A 34 -4.51 -20.55 2.93
C ASP A 34 -3.14 -19.96 2.54
N MET A 35 -2.09 -20.20 3.33
CA MET A 35 -0.74 -19.69 3.06
C MET A 35 -0.16 -20.28 1.77
N LEU A 36 -0.25 -21.61 1.59
CA LEU A 36 0.20 -22.30 0.38
C LEU A 36 -0.60 -21.88 -0.86
N LEU A 37 -1.90 -21.59 -0.69
CA LEU A 37 -2.75 -21.11 -1.77
C LEU A 37 -2.36 -19.69 -2.22
N ILE A 38 -2.04 -18.81 -1.26
CA ILE A 38 -1.58 -17.45 -1.53
C ILE A 38 -0.24 -17.48 -2.29
N ASP A 39 0.71 -18.33 -1.88
CA ASP A 39 2.00 -18.46 -2.56
C ASP A 39 1.84 -18.92 -4.02
N LYS A 40 0.92 -19.86 -4.27
CA LYS A 40 0.57 -20.29 -5.64
C LYS A 40 0.03 -19.12 -6.48
N GLN A 41 -0.89 -18.33 -5.92
CA GLN A 41 -1.47 -17.17 -6.60
C GLN A 41 -0.43 -16.08 -6.86
N ILE A 42 0.49 -15.85 -5.90
CA ILE A 42 1.58 -14.89 -6.06
C ILE A 42 2.48 -15.30 -7.23
N ASN A 43 2.85 -16.58 -7.32
CA ASN A 43 3.65 -17.10 -8.43
C ASN A 43 2.93 -16.97 -9.78
N GLU A 44 1.62 -17.21 -9.82
CA GLU A 44 0.82 -17.00 -11.03
C GLU A 44 0.80 -15.52 -11.45
N VAL A 45 0.62 -14.58 -10.50
CA VAL A 45 0.73 -13.14 -10.77
C VAL A 45 2.11 -12.79 -11.32
N ARG A 46 3.19 -13.31 -10.72
CA ARG A 46 4.58 -13.09 -11.20
C ARG A 46 4.77 -13.56 -12.63
N GLY A 47 4.27 -14.75 -12.97
CA GLY A 47 4.30 -15.25 -14.35
C GLY A 47 3.58 -14.32 -15.34
N LEU A 48 2.42 -13.76 -14.96
CA LEU A 48 1.64 -12.85 -15.79
C LEU A 48 2.21 -11.43 -15.92
N LEU A 49 3.05 -11.00 -14.97
CA LEU A 49 3.73 -9.71 -15.04
C LEU A 49 4.85 -9.71 -16.09
N GLY A 50 5.48 -10.86 -16.33
CA GLY A 50 6.61 -10.99 -17.24
C GLY A 50 7.90 -10.36 -16.68
N PRO A 51 8.94 -10.18 -17.51
CA PRO A 51 10.20 -9.58 -17.07
C PRO A 51 9.99 -8.12 -16.64
N LEU A 52 10.45 -7.81 -15.43
CA LEU A 52 10.32 -6.48 -14.82
C LEU A 52 11.68 -5.77 -14.78
N THR A 53 11.65 -4.44 -14.85
CA THR A 53 12.83 -3.62 -14.52
C THR A 53 13.18 -3.75 -13.05
N LYS A 54 14.45 -3.52 -12.67
CA LYS A 54 14.92 -3.64 -11.28
C LYS A 54 14.02 -2.89 -10.28
N LYS A 55 13.70 -1.62 -10.57
CA LYS A 55 12.81 -0.78 -9.74
C LYS A 55 11.41 -1.39 -9.57
N SER A 56 10.85 -1.95 -10.63
CA SER A 56 9.52 -2.58 -10.60
C SER A 56 9.55 -3.90 -9.83
N SER A 57 10.64 -4.65 -9.94
CA SER A 57 10.85 -5.91 -9.19
C SER A 57 10.97 -5.66 -7.68
N GLU A 58 11.66 -4.60 -7.27
CA GLU A 58 11.78 -4.22 -5.85
C GLU A 58 10.40 -3.87 -5.25
N TYR A 59 9.54 -3.20 -6.02
CA TYR A 59 8.17 -2.92 -5.59
C TYR A 59 7.30 -4.19 -5.51
N CYS A 60 7.44 -5.10 -6.48
CA CYS A 60 6.67 -6.35 -6.59
C CYS A 60 7.16 -7.48 -5.66
N SER A 61 7.41 -7.16 -4.39
CA SER A 61 7.62 -8.15 -3.33
C SER A 61 6.38 -9.03 -3.10
N ASP A 62 6.56 -10.22 -2.50
CA ASP A 62 5.45 -11.13 -2.16
C ASP A 62 4.35 -10.41 -1.36
N ALA A 63 4.75 -9.66 -0.34
CA ALA A 63 3.83 -8.87 0.47
C ALA A 63 3.07 -7.80 -0.33
N ALA A 64 3.71 -7.19 -1.34
CA ALA A 64 3.03 -6.26 -2.23
C ALA A 64 1.99 -6.98 -3.09
N ILE A 65 2.36 -8.06 -3.77
CA ILE A 65 1.45 -8.86 -4.61
C ILE A 65 0.27 -9.38 -3.80
N ALA A 66 0.51 -9.86 -2.58
CA ALA A 66 -0.51 -10.29 -1.66
C ALA A 66 -1.54 -9.17 -1.37
N ARG A 67 -1.12 -7.91 -1.18
CA ARG A 67 -2.07 -6.78 -1.01
C ARG A 67 -2.99 -6.60 -2.21
N TYR A 68 -2.49 -6.78 -3.44
CA TYR A 68 -3.31 -6.70 -4.66
C TYR A 68 -4.29 -7.87 -4.75
N LEU A 69 -3.86 -9.08 -4.40
CA LEU A 69 -4.73 -10.27 -4.33
C LEU A 69 -5.82 -10.09 -3.28
N ALA A 70 -5.50 -9.63 -2.07
CA ALA A 70 -6.48 -9.33 -1.02
C ALA A 70 -7.52 -8.31 -1.49
N ALA A 71 -7.07 -7.21 -2.13
CA ALA A 71 -7.96 -6.16 -2.64
C ALA A 71 -8.87 -6.60 -3.78
N ARG A 72 -8.56 -7.74 -4.42
CA ARG A 72 -9.37 -8.37 -5.48
C ARG A 72 -9.88 -9.74 -5.07
N ASN A 73 -9.95 -10.03 -3.76
CA ASN A 73 -10.52 -11.25 -3.20
C ASN A 73 -9.96 -12.54 -3.86
N GLY A 74 -8.65 -12.58 -4.10
CA GLY A 74 -7.94 -13.71 -4.70
C GLY A 74 -8.05 -13.82 -6.24
N HIS A 75 -8.68 -12.87 -6.93
CA HIS A 75 -8.78 -12.91 -8.39
C HIS A 75 -7.46 -12.51 -9.07
N VAL A 76 -6.65 -13.49 -9.45
CA VAL A 76 -5.32 -13.32 -10.07
C VAL A 76 -5.33 -12.35 -11.24
N LYS A 77 -6.15 -12.58 -12.28
CA LYS A 77 -6.18 -11.73 -13.48
C LYS A 77 -6.51 -10.26 -13.16
N LYS A 78 -7.45 -10.02 -12.24
CA LYS A 78 -7.85 -8.66 -11.82
C LYS A 78 -6.75 -7.99 -10.99
N ALA A 79 -6.11 -8.75 -10.09
CA ALA A 79 -4.98 -8.28 -9.30
C ALA A 79 -3.79 -7.90 -10.20
N THR A 80 -3.44 -8.76 -11.16
CA THR A 80 -2.38 -8.49 -12.15
C THR A 80 -2.67 -7.24 -12.96
N LYS A 81 -3.90 -7.06 -13.48
CA LYS A 81 -4.27 -5.85 -14.22
C LYS A 81 -4.05 -4.59 -13.38
N MET A 82 -4.54 -4.59 -12.14
CA MET A 82 -4.41 -3.47 -11.21
C MET A 82 -2.93 -3.18 -10.85
N LEU A 83 -2.12 -4.22 -10.72
CA LEU A 83 -0.69 -4.09 -10.45
C LEU A 83 0.05 -3.49 -11.66
N LYS A 84 -0.25 -3.92 -12.89
CA LYS A 84 0.30 -3.33 -14.13
C LYS A 84 -0.04 -1.85 -14.26
N GLU A 85 -1.28 -1.47 -13.96
CA GLU A 85 -1.71 -0.06 -13.94
C GLU A 85 -0.93 0.75 -12.89
N THR A 86 -0.68 0.17 -11.71
CA THR A 86 0.13 0.84 -10.69
C THR A 86 1.59 1.00 -11.13
N LEU A 87 2.19 -0.03 -11.73
CA LEU A 87 3.57 0.08 -12.24
C LEU A 87 3.69 1.15 -13.31
N LYS A 88 2.72 1.25 -14.23
CA LYS A 88 2.65 2.34 -15.21
C LYS A 88 2.58 3.72 -14.53
N TRP A 89 1.71 3.87 -13.53
CA TRP A 89 1.60 5.11 -12.76
C TRP A 89 2.90 5.47 -12.04
N ARG A 90 3.59 4.49 -11.43
CA ARG A 90 4.87 4.71 -10.75
C ARG A 90 5.98 5.14 -11.71
N THR A 91 6.03 4.57 -12.92
CA THR A 91 6.99 5.00 -13.95
C THR A 91 6.72 6.44 -14.42
N GLN A 92 5.45 6.85 -14.47
CA GLN A 92 5.06 8.20 -14.90
C GLN A 92 5.28 9.27 -13.83
N TYR A 93 4.82 9.02 -12.60
CA TYR A 93 4.77 10.00 -11.52
C TYR A 93 5.92 9.87 -10.50
N LYS A 94 6.71 8.79 -10.59
CA LYS A 94 7.95 8.56 -9.85
C LYS A 94 7.87 8.97 -8.37
N PRO A 95 7.03 8.28 -7.57
CA PRO A 95 6.83 8.63 -6.17
C PRO A 95 8.12 8.58 -5.34
N GLU A 96 9.15 7.85 -5.79
CA GLU A 96 10.47 7.82 -5.16
C GLU A 96 11.25 9.14 -5.25
N GLU A 97 10.87 10.06 -6.14
CA GLU A 97 11.50 11.38 -6.29
C GLU A 97 10.84 12.44 -5.40
N ILE A 98 9.77 12.10 -4.68
CA ILE A 98 9.06 13.03 -3.79
C ILE A 98 9.91 13.29 -2.54
N ARG A 99 10.21 14.56 -2.28
CA ARG A 99 10.92 15.02 -1.08
C ARG A 99 10.04 15.90 -0.20
N TRP A 100 10.39 16.01 1.09
CA TRP A 100 9.65 16.81 2.07
C TRP A 100 9.55 18.28 1.67
N GLU A 101 10.62 18.85 1.12
CA GLU A 101 10.69 20.27 0.74
C GLU A 101 9.67 20.63 -0.36
N HIS A 102 9.28 19.65 -1.19
CA HIS A 102 8.26 19.84 -2.22
C HIS A 102 6.83 19.81 -1.66
N ILE A 103 6.61 19.21 -0.49
CA ILE A 103 5.27 18.96 0.08
C ILE A 103 5.00 19.71 1.38
N SER A 104 6.03 20.24 2.06
CA SER A 104 5.90 20.82 3.41
C SER A 104 4.85 21.93 3.46
N ARG A 105 4.89 22.86 2.49
CA ARG A 105 3.93 23.96 2.38
C ARG A 105 2.48 23.48 2.26
N GLU A 106 2.24 22.41 1.53
CA GLU A 106 0.90 21.84 1.38
C GLU A 106 0.47 21.07 2.65
N ALA A 107 1.43 20.46 3.36
CA ALA A 107 1.20 19.70 4.59
C ALA A 107 0.99 20.58 5.83
N GLU A 108 1.63 21.75 5.90
CA GLU A 108 1.55 22.72 7.02
C GLU A 108 0.13 23.16 7.35
N THR A 109 -0.75 23.20 6.35
CA THR A 109 -2.15 23.61 6.53
C THR A 109 -2.99 22.64 7.36
N GLY A 110 -2.51 21.43 7.62
CA GLY A 110 -3.30 20.39 8.31
C GLY A 110 -4.54 19.93 7.53
N LYS A 111 -4.58 20.21 6.21
CA LYS A 111 -5.69 19.80 5.33
C LYS A 111 -5.80 18.29 5.17
N ILE A 112 -4.72 17.55 5.37
CA ILE A 112 -4.70 16.08 5.40
C ILE A 112 -3.77 15.64 6.52
N TYR A 113 -4.24 14.81 7.44
CA TYR A 113 -3.41 14.24 8.49
C TYR A 113 -3.89 12.84 8.92
N ARG A 114 -2.98 12.04 9.46
CA ARG A 114 -3.32 10.74 10.07
C ARG A 114 -3.76 10.99 11.50
N ALA A 115 -4.95 10.50 11.87
CA ALA A 115 -5.41 10.58 13.25
C ALA A 115 -4.60 9.64 14.15
N ASN A 116 -4.47 10.02 15.43
CA ASN A 116 -3.83 9.19 16.46
C ASN A 116 -4.74 8.04 16.94
N CYS A 117 -5.97 7.94 16.41
CA CYS A 117 -6.91 6.86 16.69
C CYS A 117 -7.08 5.94 15.47
N THR A 118 -7.57 4.74 15.76
CA THR A 118 -7.99 3.75 14.77
C THR A 118 -9.51 3.65 14.72
N ASP A 119 -10.04 3.14 13.62
CA ASP A 119 -11.47 2.80 13.55
C ASP A 119 -11.80 1.58 14.43
N LYS A 120 -13.10 1.24 14.53
CA LYS A 120 -13.59 0.06 15.26
C LYS A 120 -13.05 -1.28 14.76
N TYR A 121 -12.36 -1.30 13.62
CA TYR A 121 -11.75 -2.47 13.00
C TYR A 121 -10.21 -2.39 13.02
N GLY A 122 -9.63 -1.46 13.79
CA GLY A 122 -8.18 -1.30 13.94
C GLY A 122 -7.47 -0.67 12.74
N ARG A 123 -8.20 -0.06 11.80
CA ARG A 123 -7.63 0.57 10.60
C ARG A 123 -7.18 2.00 10.89
N PRO A 124 -6.07 2.45 10.26
CA PRO A 124 -5.64 3.84 10.39
C PRO A 124 -6.67 4.79 9.76
N VAL A 125 -6.92 5.92 10.42
CA VAL A 125 -7.85 6.96 9.94
C VAL A 125 -7.06 8.11 9.33
N LEU A 126 -7.38 8.48 8.09
CA LEU A 126 -6.88 9.67 7.40
C LEU A 126 -7.97 10.74 7.42
N VAL A 127 -7.72 11.87 8.07
CA VAL A 127 -8.66 13.00 8.13
C VAL A 127 -8.35 13.98 7.02
N MET A 128 -9.38 14.43 6.31
CA MET A 128 -9.30 15.42 5.24
C MET A 128 -10.14 16.65 5.61
N ARG A 129 -9.53 17.83 5.61
CA ARG A 129 -10.14 19.13 5.90
C ARG A 129 -10.00 20.03 4.66
N PRO A 130 -10.90 19.92 3.66
CA PRO A 130 -10.80 20.69 2.42
C PRO A 130 -10.86 22.22 2.66
N SER A 131 -11.51 22.65 3.73
CA SER A 131 -11.56 24.07 4.15
C SER A 131 -10.20 24.67 4.51
N CYS A 132 -9.18 23.84 4.78
CA CYS A 132 -7.83 24.27 5.12
C CYS A 132 -6.93 24.40 3.88
N GLN A 133 -7.48 24.42 2.66
CA GLN A 133 -6.68 24.60 1.46
C GLN A 133 -5.99 25.98 1.45
N VAL A 134 -4.74 26.04 1.01
CA VAL A 134 -3.88 27.25 1.04
C VAL A 134 -4.57 28.46 0.40
N TRP A 135 -5.36 28.24 -0.66
CA TRP A 135 -6.10 29.31 -1.33
C TRP A 135 -7.26 29.85 -0.48
N CYS A 136 -7.96 28.99 0.27
CA CYS A 136 -9.04 29.39 1.18
C CYS A 136 -8.54 30.25 2.35
N LEU A 137 -7.30 30.03 2.82
CA LEU A 137 -6.68 30.84 3.88
C LEU A 137 -6.37 32.28 3.43
N LYS A 138 -6.01 32.48 2.15
CA LYS A 138 -5.78 33.82 1.58
C LYS A 138 -7.04 34.68 1.48
N PHE A 139 -8.23 34.07 1.48
CA PHE A 139 -9.51 34.82 1.49
C PHE A 139 -9.94 35.26 2.90
N LEU A 140 -9.34 34.69 3.95
CA LEU A 140 -9.74 34.94 5.34
C LEU A 140 -8.79 35.89 6.10
N ILE A 141 -7.61 36.20 5.53
CA ILE A 141 -6.67 37.15 6.11
C ILE A 141 -6.53 38.31 5.12
N PRO A 142 -7.20 39.45 5.33
CA PRO A 142 -6.98 40.63 4.50
C PRO A 142 -5.52 41.05 4.67
N SER A 143 -4.82 41.22 3.55
CA SER A 143 -3.47 41.76 3.50
C SER A 143 -3.43 43.06 4.30
N SER A 144 -2.66 43.07 5.38
CA SER A 144 -2.33 44.28 6.15
C SER A 144 -1.29 45.11 5.41
#